data_AF-M5BXM5-F1
#
_entry.id   AF-M5BXM5-F1
#
_cell.length_a   1.000
_cell.length_b   1.000
_cell.length_c   1.000
_cell.angle_alpha   90.00
_cell.angle_beta   90.00
_cell.angle_gamma   90.00
#
_symmetry.space_group_name_H-M   'P 1'
#
loop_
_entity.id
_entity.type
_entity.pdbx_description
1 polymer ?
#
loop_
_entity_poly.entity_id
_entity_poly.type
_entity_poly.pdbx_seq_one_letter_code
_entity_poly.pdbx_strand_id
1 'polypeptide(L)'
;MTMNEIINGKGSFPGLLGVVNAYLDSLNVEFTAKLKMKKYLDLIKQRADGSLQTPATWIRNFIRSHPAYKFDSVVSQEINYDLIKAMDDIERGVRAEPDLLPSYYAGSKLDDGCL
;
A
#
# COMPACT_ATOMS: atom_id res chain seq x y z
N MET A 1 -4.23 -11.85 18.67
CA MET A 1 -4.46 -10.49 18.18
C MET A 1 -3.63 -10.31 16.92
N THR A 2 -4.25 -10.19 15.75
CA THR A 2 -3.57 -10.05 14.45
C THR A 2 -3.33 -8.58 14.09
N MET A 3 -2.51 -8.31 13.07
CA MET A 3 -2.31 -6.95 12.56
C MET A 3 -3.64 -6.31 12.15
N ASN A 4 -4.50 -7.06 11.45
CA ASN A 4 -5.85 -6.64 11.09
C ASN A 4 -6.66 -6.22 12.34
N GLU A 5 -6.66 -7.04 13.38
CA GLU A 5 -7.42 -6.76 14.61
C GLU A 5 -6.90 -5.53 15.36
N ILE A 6 -5.58 -5.28 15.34
CA ILE A 6 -4.97 -4.10 15.97
C ILE A 6 -5.38 -2.82 15.24
N ILE A 7 -5.32 -2.83 13.90
CA ILE A 7 -5.55 -1.64 13.07
C ILE A 7 -7.05 -1.40 12.86
N ASN A 8 -7.79 -2.41 12.44
CA ASN A 8 -9.19 -2.32 12.02
C ASN A 8 -10.19 -2.67 13.13
N GLY A 9 -9.72 -3.23 14.25
CA GLY A 9 -10.55 -3.62 15.38
C GLY A 9 -11.11 -5.04 15.28
N LYS A 10 -11.77 -5.47 16.36
CA LYS A 10 -12.50 -6.73 16.44
C LYS A 10 -13.54 -6.70 17.56
N GLY A 11 -14.81 -6.94 17.22
CA GLY A 11 -15.90 -6.94 18.21
C GLY A 11 -16.02 -5.58 18.91
N SER A 12 -15.87 -5.57 20.23
CA SER A 12 -15.91 -4.34 21.04
C SER A 12 -14.63 -3.50 20.99
N PHE A 13 -13.53 -4.03 20.45
CA PHE A 13 -12.29 -3.27 20.28
C PHE A 13 -12.36 -2.48 18.96
N PRO A 14 -12.36 -1.13 19.01
CA PRO A 14 -12.52 -0.31 17.80
C PRO A 14 -11.31 -0.34 16.86
N GLY A 15 -10.15 -0.79 17.32
CA GLY A 15 -8.90 -0.70 16.55
C GLY A 15 -8.34 0.71 16.50
N LEU A 16 -7.09 0.83 16.05
CA LEU A 16 -6.45 2.13 15.89
C LEU A 16 -7.21 3.04 14.92
N LEU A 17 -7.66 2.50 13.78
CA LEU A 17 -8.44 3.27 12.81
C LEU A 17 -9.80 3.68 13.35
N GLY A 18 -10.44 2.89 14.21
CA GLY A 18 -11.69 3.30 14.86
C GLY A 18 -11.50 4.55 15.73
N VAL A 19 -10.42 4.60 16.51
CA VAL A 19 -10.08 5.77 17.33
C VAL A 19 -9.74 6.98 16.46
N VAL A 20 -8.92 6.79 15.42
CA VAL A 20 -8.54 7.87 14.48
C VAL A 20 -9.78 8.42 13.77
N ASN A 21 -10.69 7.56 13.29
CA ASN A 21 -11.90 8.01 12.62
C ASN A 21 -12.82 8.81 13.57
N ALA A 22 -13.01 8.36 14.81
CA ALA A 22 -13.79 9.11 15.80
C ALA A 22 -13.20 10.51 16.06
N TYR A 23 -11.86 10.61 16.12
CA TYR A 23 -11.19 11.90 16.23
C TYR A 23 -11.43 12.77 15.00
N LEU A 24 -11.25 12.25 13.78
CA LEU A 24 -11.47 13.00 12.54
C LEU A 24 -12.92 13.46 12.36
N ASP A 25 -13.88 12.69 12.85
CA ASP A 25 -15.30 13.06 12.83
C ASP A 25 -15.60 14.21 13.81
N SER A 26 -14.88 14.30 14.93
CA SER A 26 -15.00 15.41 15.88
C SER A 26 -14.44 16.74 15.36
N LEU A 27 -13.54 16.70 14.37
CA LEU A 27 -12.90 17.90 13.82
C LEU A 27 -13.78 18.56 12.75
N ASN A 28 -13.85 19.89 12.80
CA ASN A 28 -14.46 20.72 11.75
C ASN A 28 -13.47 20.98 10.60
N VAL A 29 -13.14 19.91 9.87
CA VAL A 29 -12.28 19.94 8.68
C VAL A 29 -13.13 19.96 7.41
N GLU A 30 -12.67 20.69 6.40
CA GLU A 30 -13.29 20.75 5.07
C GLU A 30 -13.42 19.36 4.42
N PHE A 31 -14.49 19.16 3.64
CA PHE A 31 -14.87 17.85 3.14
C PHE A 31 -13.81 17.22 2.23
N THR A 32 -13.16 18.01 1.36
CA THR A 32 -12.14 17.49 0.45
C THR A 32 -10.91 16.98 1.20
N ALA A 33 -10.49 17.67 2.26
CA ALA A 33 -9.41 17.21 3.13
C ALA A 33 -9.77 15.92 3.88
N LYS A 34 -11.02 15.77 4.34
CA LYS A 34 -11.51 14.50 4.92
C LYS A 34 -11.47 13.35 3.90
N LEU A 35 -11.84 13.59 2.65
CA LEU A 35 -11.75 12.59 1.58
C LEU A 35 -10.30 12.18 1.29
N LYS A 36 -9.36 13.14 1.21
CA LYS A 36 -7.93 12.85 1.01
C LYS A 36 -7.37 12.00 2.15
N MET A 37 -7.72 12.34 3.39
CA MET A 37 -7.27 11.59 4.56
C MET A 37 -7.85 10.17 4.61
N LYS A 38 -9.13 10.01 4.21
CA LYS A 38 -9.74 8.68 4.06
C LYS A 38 -9.00 7.78 3.07
N LYS A 39 -8.47 8.32 1.96
CA LYS A 39 -7.65 7.53 1.02
C LYS A 39 -6.38 6.98 1.68
N TYR A 40 -5.66 7.81 2.45
CA TYR A 40 -4.46 7.35 3.16
C TYR A 40 -4.77 6.30 4.23
N LEU A 41 -5.85 6.50 5.00
CA LEU A 41 -6.28 5.54 6.02
C LEU A 41 -6.76 4.22 5.39
N ASP A 42 -7.38 4.28 4.23
CA ASP A 42 -7.84 3.11 3.48
C ASP A 42 -6.67 2.24 2.98
N LEU A 43 -5.57 2.85 2.52
CA LEU A 43 -4.33 2.11 2.22
C LEU A 43 -3.79 1.36 3.45
N ILE A 44 -3.80 2.00 4.63
CA ILE A 44 -3.35 1.38 5.88
C ILE A 44 -4.27 0.21 6.27
N LYS A 45 -5.59 0.41 6.17
CA LYS A 45 -6.61 -0.62 6.41
C LYS A 45 -6.38 -1.86 5.56
N GLN A 46 -6.24 -1.67 4.25
CA GLN A 46 -6.10 -2.76 3.27
C GLN A 46 -4.78 -3.53 3.43
N ARG A 47 -3.70 -2.86 3.84
CA ARG A 47 -2.44 -3.55 4.17
C ARG A 47 -2.54 -4.36 5.47
N ALA A 48 -3.33 -3.90 6.42
CA ALA A 48 -3.50 -4.59 7.70
C ALA A 48 -4.41 -5.82 7.57
N ASP A 49 -5.46 -5.76 6.73
CA ASP A 49 -6.35 -6.90 6.47
C ASP A 49 -5.81 -7.89 5.41
N GLY A 50 -4.79 -7.48 4.65
CA GLY A 50 -4.11 -8.32 3.68
C GLY A 50 -4.71 -8.28 2.27
N SER A 51 -5.70 -7.43 2.01
CA SER A 51 -6.22 -7.17 0.67
C SER A 51 -5.20 -6.48 -0.24
N LEU A 52 -4.28 -5.68 0.34
CA LEU A 52 -3.10 -5.18 -0.35
C LEU A 52 -1.82 -5.75 0.25
N GLN A 53 -0.89 -6.12 -0.62
CA GLN A 53 0.44 -6.56 -0.25
C GLN A 53 1.25 -5.42 0.36
N THR A 54 2.12 -5.77 1.30
CA THR A 54 3.20 -4.87 1.70
C THR A 54 4.23 -4.78 0.57
N PRO A 55 4.97 -3.66 0.44
CA PRO A 55 6.07 -3.56 -0.51
C PRO A 55 7.08 -4.72 -0.37
N ALA A 56 7.37 -5.15 0.86
CA ALA A 56 8.27 -6.28 1.10
C ALA A 56 7.72 -7.61 0.58
N THR A 57 6.41 -7.86 0.73
CA THR A 57 5.74 -9.04 0.14
C THR A 57 5.76 -8.99 -1.37
N TRP A 58 5.44 -7.83 -1.95
CA TRP A 58 5.45 -7.64 -3.39
C TRP A 58 6.86 -7.83 -3.98
N ILE A 59 7.90 -7.22 -3.40
CA ILE A 59 9.30 -7.40 -3.83
C ILE A 59 9.71 -8.88 -3.78
N ARG A 60 9.37 -9.59 -2.68
CA ARG A 60 9.67 -11.02 -2.57
C ARG A 60 8.95 -11.84 -3.64
N ASN A 61 7.68 -11.55 -3.91
CA ASN A 61 6.91 -12.25 -4.93
C ASN A 61 7.49 -11.97 -6.33
N PHE A 62 7.80 -10.71 -6.63
CA PHE A 62 8.45 -10.30 -7.86
C PHE A 62 9.75 -11.08 -8.11
N ILE A 63 10.67 -11.08 -7.15
CA ILE A 63 11.95 -11.80 -7.24
C ILE A 63 11.71 -13.30 -7.42
N ARG A 64 10.81 -13.90 -6.62
CA ARG A 64 10.53 -15.35 -6.69
C ARG A 64 9.88 -15.79 -7.99
N SER A 65 9.14 -14.90 -8.65
CA SER A 65 8.54 -15.16 -9.97
C SER A 65 9.48 -14.89 -11.14
N HIS A 66 10.65 -14.28 -10.89
CA HIS A 66 11.56 -13.89 -11.95
C HIS A 66 12.20 -15.12 -12.61
N PRO A 67 12.22 -15.23 -13.95
CA PRO A 67 12.76 -16.41 -14.65
C PRO A 67 14.23 -16.73 -14.30
N ALA A 68 15.04 -15.69 -14.08
CA ALA A 68 16.45 -15.82 -13.69
C ALA A 68 16.67 -16.24 -12.22
N TYR A 69 15.62 -16.27 -11.38
CA TYR A 69 15.76 -16.62 -9.96
C TYR A 69 15.84 -18.13 -9.77
N LYS A 70 16.91 -18.59 -9.12
CA LYS A 70 17.23 -20.02 -8.99
C LYS A 70 16.80 -20.61 -7.65
N PHE A 71 16.00 -19.89 -6.86
CA PHE A 71 15.66 -20.25 -5.48
C PHE A 71 16.87 -20.44 -4.56
N ASP A 72 17.99 -19.80 -4.91
CA ASP A 72 19.26 -19.81 -4.18
C ASP A 72 19.41 -18.60 -3.23
N SER A 73 18.37 -17.79 -3.11
CA SER A 73 18.37 -16.53 -2.35
C SER A 73 19.34 -15.47 -2.88
N VAL A 74 19.83 -15.62 -4.11
CA VAL A 74 20.69 -14.63 -4.77
C VAL A 74 19.86 -13.77 -5.71
N VAL A 75 19.97 -12.45 -5.56
CA VAL A 75 19.37 -11.48 -6.49
C VAL A 75 20.46 -11.05 -7.47
N SER A 76 20.37 -11.53 -8.71
CA SER A 76 21.30 -11.15 -9.78
C SER A 76 21.09 -9.69 -10.21
N GLN A 77 22.07 -9.13 -10.92
CA GLN A 77 21.97 -7.77 -11.47
C GLN A 77 20.77 -7.62 -12.42
N GLU A 78 20.45 -8.66 -13.18
CA GLU A 78 19.28 -8.72 -14.06
C GLU A 78 17.97 -8.60 -13.27
N ILE A 79 17.78 -9.43 -12.24
CA ILE A 79 16.59 -9.38 -11.38
C ILE A 79 16.45 -8.00 -10.73
N ASN A 80 17.56 -7.43 -10.26
CA ASN A 80 17.56 -6.11 -9.63
C ASN A 80 17.20 -5.00 -10.64
N TYR A 81 17.73 -5.06 -11.86
CA TYR A 81 17.40 -4.10 -12.91
C TYR A 81 15.90 -4.13 -13.22
N ASP A 82 15.34 -5.33 -13.42
CA ASP A 82 13.92 -5.49 -13.75
C ASP A 82 13.01 -5.07 -12.59
N LEU A 83 13.43 -5.31 -11.34
CA LEU A 83 12.72 -4.83 -10.15
C LEU A 83 12.65 -3.30 -10.12
N ILE A 84 13.80 -2.63 -10.27
CA ILE A 84 13.86 -1.16 -10.20
C ILE A 84 13.11 -0.53 -11.37
N LYS A 85 13.19 -1.12 -12.56
CA LYS A 85 12.40 -0.70 -13.72
C LYS A 85 10.90 -0.83 -13.46
N ALA A 86 10.45 -1.96 -12.90
CA ALA A 86 9.06 -2.15 -12.55
C ALA A 86 8.58 -1.12 -11.50
N MET A 87 9.42 -0.78 -10.52
CA MET A 87 9.11 0.25 -9.53
C MET A 87 9.00 1.66 -10.14
N ASP A 88 9.90 2.02 -11.07
CA ASP A 88 9.83 3.29 -11.81
C ASP A 88 8.58 3.36 -12.69
N ASP A 89 8.22 2.28 -13.38
CA ASP A 89 7.00 2.20 -14.19
C ASP A 89 5.73 2.34 -13.33
N ILE A 90 5.71 1.75 -12.12
CA ILE A 90 4.60 1.90 -11.17
C ILE A 90 4.51 3.35 -10.67
N GLU A 91 5.64 3.93 -10.25
CA GLU A 91 5.71 5.29 -9.73
C GLU A 91 5.19 6.32 -10.74
N ARG A 92 5.51 6.12 -12.02
CA ARG A 92 5.06 6.98 -13.13
C ARG A 92 3.63 6.71 -13.58
N GLY A 93 2.97 5.67 -13.06
CA GLY A 93 1.64 5.23 -13.49
C GLY A 93 1.61 4.53 -14.86
N VAL A 94 2.77 4.09 -15.38
CA VAL A 94 2.89 3.31 -16.63
C VAL A 94 2.44 1.86 -16.40
N ARG A 95 2.74 1.31 -15.22
CA ARG A 95 2.35 -0.04 -14.79
C ARG A 95 1.38 0.04 -13.62
N ALA A 96 0.20 -0.55 -13.76
CA ALA A 96 -0.72 -0.75 -12.65
C ALA A 96 -0.33 -2.01 -11.86
N GLU A 97 -0.42 -1.93 -10.54
CA GLU A 97 -0.12 -3.04 -9.64
C GLU A 97 -1.22 -3.15 -8.56
N PRO A 98 -2.36 -3.79 -8.90
CA PRO A 98 -3.56 -3.79 -8.04
C PRO A 98 -3.38 -4.55 -6.73
N ASP A 99 -2.40 -5.46 -6.68
CA ASP A 99 -2.05 -6.18 -5.45
C ASP A 99 -1.21 -5.32 -4.49
N LEU A 100 -0.58 -4.23 -4.95
CA LEU A 100 0.31 -3.38 -4.15
C LEU A 100 -0.33 -2.03 -3.79
N LEU A 101 -1.09 -1.45 -4.73
CA LEU A 101 -1.64 -0.10 -4.64
C LEU A 101 -3.15 -0.07 -4.91
N PRO A 102 -3.89 0.86 -4.29
CA PRO A 102 -5.32 1.00 -4.52
C PRO A 102 -5.63 1.41 -5.97
N SER A 103 -6.83 1.08 -6.45
CA SER A 103 -7.28 1.38 -7.82
C SER A 103 -7.34 2.87 -8.18
N TYR A 104 -7.37 3.75 -7.18
CA TYR A 104 -7.36 5.20 -7.37
C TYR A 104 -5.95 5.80 -7.47
N TYR A 105 -4.89 5.00 -7.31
CA TYR A 105 -3.52 5.46 -7.54
C TYR A 105 -3.24 5.55 -9.04
N ALA A 106 -2.89 6.74 -9.52
CA ALA A 106 -2.65 7.02 -10.94
C ALA A 106 -1.18 7.35 -11.29
N GLY A 107 -0.25 7.15 -10.34
CA GLY A 107 1.14 7.58 -10.47
C GLY A 107 1.38 8.98 -9.89
N SER A 108 2.61 9.23 -9.44
CA SER A 108 3.03 10.43 -8.71
C SER A 108 2.91 11.73 -9.52
N LYS A 109 2.97 11.66 -10.86
CA LYS A 109 2.82 12.83 -11.74
C LYS A 109 1.39 13.33 -11.83
N LEU A 110 0.42 12.49 -11.48
CA LEU A 110 -1.02 12.78 -11.53
C LEU A 110 -1.63 12.94 -10.14
N ASP A 111 -0.99 12.38 -9.11
CA ASP A 111 -1.32 12.67 -7.72
C ASP A 111 -0.54 13.92 -7.30
N ASP A 112 -1.23 15.00 -6.92
CA ASP A 112 -0.66 16.18 -6.24
C ASP A 112 -0.16 15.83 -4.81
N GLY A 113 0.49 14.67 -4.66
CA GLY A 113 1.15 14.21 -3.46
C GLY A 113 2.36 15.08 -3.19
N CYS A 114 2.14 16.30 -2.72
CA CYS A 114 3.14 16.97 -1.91
C CYS A 114 3.47 16.03 -0.74
N LEU A 115 4.70 15.53 -0.72
CA LEU A 115 5.42 15.35 0.52
C LEU A 115 5.61 16.72 1.17
#